data_AF-A0A0G1XMD6-F1
#
_entry.id   AF-A0A0G1XMD6-F1
#
_cell.length_a   1.000
_cell.length_b   1.000
_cell.length_c   1.000
_cell.angle_alpha   90.00
_cell.angle_beta   90.00
_cell.angle_gamma   90.00
#
_symmetry.space_group_name_H-M   'P 1'
#
loop_
_entity.id
_entity.type
_entity.pdbx_description
1 polymer ?
#
loop_
_entity_poly.entity_id
_entity_poly.type
_entity_poly.pdbx_seq_one_letter_code
_entity_poly.pdbx_strand_id
1 'polypeptide(L)'
;MFENSIFAFLIIAAGAGATFAFETQGEPQTQIVSAQTKASTEPELVGGFSQEQDGIEVTIEKIDQQDDHTTLLLGLSNHQYDLDQDSIFTRATLDGRPSQSFTLLSNAAGGHHVEAEVVFEKTTEGIFVITPAEGITFTFEALW
;
A
#
# COMPACT_ATOMS: atom_id res chain seq x y z
N MET A 1 55.51 -21.02 16.44
CA MET A 1 55.98 -21.49 15.12
C MET A 1 54.80 -22.20 14.47
N PHE A 2 54.46 -21.75 13.25
CA PHE A 2 53.82 -22.44 12.11
C PHE A 2 53.43 -23.93 12.33
N GLU A 3 52.27 -24.44 11.89
CA GLU A 3 51.78 -24.41 10.50
C GLU A 3 50.36 -25.04 10.36
N ASN A 4 49.61 -24.51 9.39
CA ASN A 4 48.68 -25.12 8.42
C ASN A 4 47.98 -26.47 8.65
N SER A 5 46.67 -26.46 8.33
CA SER A 5 45.94 -27.36 7.39
C SER A 5 44.50 -27.55 7.89
N ILE A 6 43.52 -26.75 7.45
CA ILE A 6 42.67 -26.94 6.24
C ILE A 6 42.19 -28.39 6.08
N PHE A 7 40.87 -28.62 6.19
CA PHE A 7 40.08 -29.21 5.09
C PHE A 7 38.59 -28.90 5.25
N ALA A 8 38.06 -28.24 4.22
CA ALA A 8 36.69 -27.78 4.07
C ALA A 8 35.76 -28.93 3.65
N PHE A 9 34.55 -28.96 4.22
CA PHE A 9 33.44 -29.75 3.67
C PHE A 9 32.63 -28.88 2.71
N LEU A 10 32.78 -29.18 1.42
CA LEU A 10 31.99 -28.64 0.31
C LEU A 10 30.74 -29.53 0.16
N ILE A 11 29.54 -28.98 0.37
CA ILE A 11 28.28 -29.68 0.03
C ILE A 11 27.88 -29.25 -1.38
N ILE A 12 27.98 -30.19 -2.33
CA ILE A 12 27.50 -30.05 -3.70
C ILE A 12 26.03 -30.42 -3.71
N ALA A 13 25.15 -29.43 -3.91
CA ALA A 13 23.74 -29.68 -4.20
C ALA A 13 23.60 -30.11 -5.66
N ALA A 14 23.18 -31.36 -5.87
CA ALA A 14 22.88 -31.89 -7.19
C ALA A 14 21.61 -31.22 -7.75
N GLY A 15 21.78 -30.41 -8.79
CA GLY A 15 20.68 -29.86 -9.58
C GLY A 15 20.07 -30.95 -10.46
N ALA A 16 18.82 -31.32 -10.18
CA ALA A 16 18.02 -32.11 -11.10
C ALA A 16 17.48 -31.17 -12.19
N GLY A 17 18.01 -31.31 -13.41
CA GLY A 17 17.48 -30.66 -14.60
C GLY A 17 16.14 -31.28 -15.00
N ALA A 18 15.11 -30.45 -15.10
CA ALA A 18 13.86 -30.81 -15.76
C ALA A 18 13.86 -30.16 -17.15
N THR A 19 13.88 -30.97 -18.20
CA THR A 19 13.68 -30.53 -19.58
C THR A 19 12.19 -30.42 -19.83
N PHE A 20 11.68 -29.25 -20.21
CA PHE A 20 10.30 -29.11 -20.68
C PHE A 20 10.25 -29.36 -22.19
N ALA A 21 9.63 -30.48 -22.57
CA ALA A 21 9.26 -30.76 -23.95
C ALA A 21 7.91 -30.10 -24.25
N PHE A 22 7.87 -29.22 -25.24
CA PHE A 22 6.63 -28.65 -25.77
C PHE A 22 6.06 -29.63 -26.80
N GLU A 23 4.97 -30.30 -26.46
CA GLU A 23 4.20 -31.13 -27.40
C GLU A 23 2.86 -30.43 -27.67
N THR A 24 2.73 -29.88 -28.88
CA THR A 24 1.51 -29.25 -29.36
C THR A 24 0.64 -30.30 -30.03
N GLN A 25 -0.50 -30.69 -29.45
CA GLN A 25 -1.60 -31.25 -30.23
C GLN A 25 -2.95 -31.22 -29.52
N GLY A 26 -3.94 -30.58 -30.16
CA GLY A 26 -5.35 -30.96 -30.07
C GLY A 26 -6.30 -29.97 -29.38
N GLU A 27 -7.00 -29.16 -30.16
CA GLU A 27 -8.43 -28.89 -29.91
C GLU A 27 -9.25 -30.14 -30.31
N PRO A 28 -10.53 -30.36 -29.89
CA PRO A 28 -11.49 -29.41 -29.30
C PRO A 28 -12.37 -29.94 -28.12
N GLN A 29 -13.21 -29.03 -27.60
CA GLN A 29 -14.55 -29.24 -26.99
C GLN A 29 -14.75 -28.99 -25.47
N THR A 30 -15.39 -27.84 -25.23
CA THR A 30 -16.59 -27.62 -24.39
C THR A 30 -16.57 -28.05 -22.92
N GLN A 31 -16.47 -27.07 -22.03
CA GLN A 31 -17.47 -26.87 -20.97
C GLN A 31 -17.44 -25.41 -20.47
N ILE A 32 -18.52 -24.70 -20.77
CA ILE A 32 -18.88 -23.42 -20.15
C ILE A 32 -19.18 -23.74 -18.69
N VAL A 33 -18.21 -23.51 -17.80
CA VAL A 33 -18.50 -23.32 -16.39
C VAL A 33 -18.40 -21.82 -16.17
N SER A 34 -19.56 -21.17 -16.07
CA SER A 34 -19.68 -19.83 -15.53
C SER A 34 -19.15 -19.85 -14.10
N ALA A 35 -17.85 -19.68 -13.92
CA ALA A 35 -17.32 -19.05 -12.74
C ALA A 35 -17.88 -17.63 -12.78
N GLN A 36 -19.00 -17.44 -12.10
CA GLN A 36 -19.47 -16.15 -11.66
C GLN A 36 -18.38 -15.62 -10.72
N THR A 37 -17.35 -15.04 -11.33
CA THR A 37 -16.34 -14.25 -10.65
C THR A 37 -17.11 -13.12 -10.02
N LYS A 38 -17.41 -13.29 -8.73
CA LYS A 38 -17.78 -12.21 -7.83
C LYS A 38 -16.79 -11.10 -8.13
N ALA A 39 -17.27 -9.99 -8.71
CA ALA A 39 -16.44 -8.84 -9.00
C ALA A 39 -15.74 -8.48 -7.70
N SER A 40 -14.46 -8.85 -7.61
CA SER A 40 -13.55 -8.16 -6.71
C SER A 40 -13.52 -6.77 -7.32
N THR A 41 -14.20 -5.83 -6.68
CA THR A 41 -14.06 -4.42 -7.00
C THR A 41 -12.60 -4.12 -6.80
N GLU A 42 -11.81 -4.23 -7.87
CA GLU A 42 -10.44 -3.78 -7.86
C GLU A 42 -10.49 -2.30 -7.51
N PRO A 43 -9.74 -1.87 -6.50
CA PRO A 43 -9.69 -0.48 -6.10
C PRO A 43 -9.43 0.44 -7.31
N GLU A 44 -10.41 1.23 -7.74
CA GLU A 44 -10.16 2.31 -8.70
C GLU A 44 -9.20 3.30 -8.02
N LEU A 45 -7.95 3.35 -8.50
CA LEU A 45 -6.97 4.35 -8.08
C LEU A 45 -7.44 5.71 -8.63
N VAL A 46 -8.01 6.53 -7.75
CA VAL A 46 -8.35 7.92 -8.06
C VAL A 46 -7.10 8.74 -7.77
N GLY A 47 -6.15 8.77 -8.72
CA GLY A 47 -4.93 9.60 -8.63
C GLY A 47 -5.22 11.09 -8.78
N GLY A 48 -6.13 11.63 -7.97
CA GLY A 48 -6.75 12.96 -8.16
C GLY A 48 -6.37 14.03 -7.14
N PHE A 49 -5.90 13.64 -5.95
CA PHE A 49 -5.68 14.59 -4.85
C PHE A 49 -4.27 14.43 -4.27
N SER A 50 -3.31 15.23 -4.75
CA SER A 50 -1.96 15.35 -4.17
C SER A 50 -1.69 16.79 -3.74
N GLN A 51 -1.00 16.94 -2.61
CA GLN A 51 -0.47 18.22 -2.13
C GLN A 51 0.95 18.01 -1.62
N GLU A 52 1.81 19.00 -1.88
CA GLU A 52 3.19 19.03 -1.39
C GLU A 52 3.42 20.30 -0.56
N GLN A 53 4.02 20.12 0.62
CA GLN A 53 4.46 21.21 1.47
C GLN A 53 5.75 20.82 2.19
N ASP A 54 6.76 21.68 2.08
CA ASP A 54 8.03 21.57 2.82
C ASP A 54 8.74 20.20 2.67
N GLY A 55 8.69 19.63 1.46
CA GLY A 55 9.32 18.34 1.16
C GLY A 55 8.56 17.11 1.68
N ILE A 56 7.32 17.30 2.12
CA ILE A 56 6.34 16.24 2.35
C ILE A 56 5.29 16.33 1.26
N GLU A 57 5.06 15.22 0.56
CA GLU A 57 3.94 15.03 -0.36
C GLU A 57 2.92 14.08 0.26
N VAL A 58 1.65 14.44 0.21
CA VAL A 58 0.53 13.60 0.60
C VAL A 58 -0.39 13.43 -0.60
N THR A 59 -0.68 12.18 -0.93
CA THR A 59 -1.58 11.80 -2.02
C THR A 59 -2.72 10.94 -1.47
N ILE A 60 -3.95 11.25 -1.85
CA ILE A 60 -5.08 10.33 -1.70
C ILE A 60 -5.16 9.53 -3.00
N GLU A 61 -4.71 8.29 -2.92
CA GLU A 61 -4.65 7.35 -4.06
C GLU A 61 -6.02 6.77 -4.37
N LYS A 62 -6.86 6.61 -3.34
CA LYS A 62 -8.22 6.11 -3.48
C LYS A 62 -9.11 6.53 -2.34
N ILE A 63 -10.39 6.69 -2.66
CA ILE A 63 -11.49 6.84 -1.73
C ILE A 63 -12.46 5.68 -1.95
N ASP A 64 -12.72 4.89 -0.92
CA ASP A 64 -13.76 3.86 -0.92
C ASP A 64 -14.84 4.24 0.10
N GLN A 65 -16.09 4.21 -0.33
CA GLN A 65 -17.23 4.64 0.46
C GLN A 65 -18.22 3.49 0.58
N GLN A 66 -18.30 2.91 1.77
CA GLN A 66 -19.25 1.85 2.10
C GLN A 66 -20.42 2.41 2.91
N ASP A 67 -21.33 1.54 3.36
CA ASP A 67 -22.55 1.96 4.06
C ASP A 67 -22.26 2.55 5.46
N ASP A 68 -21.22 2.05 6.13
CA ASP A 68 -20.89 2.39 7.53
C ASP A 68 -19.53 3.08 7.71
N HIS A 69 -18.65 3.05 6.70
CA HIS A 69 -17.33 3.65 6.77
C HIS A 69 -16.86 4.25 5.43
N THR A 70 -15.84 5.11 5.55
CA THR A 70 -15.06 5.62 4.44
C THR A 70 -13.60 5.21 4.64
N THR A 71 -12.99 4.63 3.61
CA THR A 71 -11.58 4.25 3.60
C THR A 71 -10.82 5.13 2.63
N LEU A 72 -9.73 5.74 3.10
CA LEU A 72 -8.78 6.48 2.27
C LEU A 72 -7.51 5.66 2.13
N LEU A 73 -7.06 5.43 0.89
CA LEU A 73 -5.71 4.95 0.62
C LEU A 73 -4.82 6.18 0.44
N LEU A 74 -3.82 6.30 1.31
CA LEU A 74 -2.93 7.45 1.35
C LEU A 74 -1.51 7.02 0.95
N GLY A 75 -0.91 7.79 0.06
CA GLY A 75 0.53 7.82 -0.18
C GLY A 75 1.14 9.01 0.54
N LEU A 76 2.24 8.80 1.25
CA LEU A 76 3.01 9.85 1.87
C LEU A 76 4.48 9.69 1.48
N SER A 77 5.04 10.71 0.88
CA SER A 77 6.47 10.76 0.54
C SER A 77 7.12 11.90 1.29
N ASN A 78 8.29 11.65 1.88
CA ASN A 78 9.01 12.68 2.61
C ASN A 78 10.53 12.51 2.48
N HIS A 79 11.20 13.63 2.27
CA HIS A 79 12.63 13.66 1.97
C HIS A 79 13.45 14.35 3.08
N GLN A 80 12.80 14.95 4.08
CA GLN A 80 13.47 15.84 5.04
C GLN A 80 13.26 15.43 6.51
N TYR A 81 12.13 14.81 6.83
CA TYR A 81 11.71 14.54 8.21
C TYR A 81 11.86 13.06 8.59
N ASP A 82 11.96 12.77 9.88
CA ASP A 82 11.68 11.43 10.40
C ASP A 82 10.24 11.46 10.90
N LEU A 83 9.37 10.72 10.23
CA LEU A 83 7.93 10.80 10.44
C LEU A 83 7.49 9.68 11.37
N ASP A 84 6.86 10.03 12.49
CA ASP A 84 6.18 9.07 13.36
C ASP A 84 4.84 8.66 12.71
N GLN A 85 4.93 7.69 11.80
CA GLN A 85 3.86 7.27 10.90
C GLN A 85 2.57 6.91 11.64
N ASP A 86 2.67 6.21 12.77
CA ASP A 86 1.51 5.78 13.55
C ASP A 86 0.74 6.99 14.10
N SER A 87 1.46 7.99 14.61
CA SER A 87 0.85 9.21 15.13
C SER A 87 0.16 10.04 14.05
N ILE A 88 0.65 9.98 12.81
CA ILE A 88 0.15 10.78 11.68
C ILE A 88 -1.25 10.30 11.31
N PHE A 89 -1.40 8.99 11.10
CA PHE A 89 -2.68 8.41 10.66
C PHE A 89 -3.71 8.35 11.79
N THR A 90 -3.27 8.20 13.05
CA THR A 90 -4.17 8.25 14.22
C THR A 90 -4.76 9.64 14.45
N ARG A 91 -4.06 10.69 14.05
CA ARG A 91 -4.51 12.10 14.21
C ARG A 91 -5.23 12.64 12.99
N ALA A 92 -5.25 11.90 11.88
CA ALA A 92 -5.96 12.32 10.69
C ALA A 92 -7.46 12.43 10.97
N THR A 93 -8.12 13.39 10.33
CA THR A 93 -9.57 13.59 10.46
C THR A 93 -10.26 13.67 9.12
N LEU A 94 -11.47 13.14 9.04
CA LEU A 94 -12.38 13.30 7.92
C LEU A 94 -13.66 13.96 8.45
N ASP A 95 -13.99 15.14 7.93
CA ASP A 95 -15.09 15.98 8.40
C ASP A 95 -15.01 16.26 9.92
N GLY A 96 -13.80 16.57 10.38
CA GLY A 96 -13.50 16.82 11.79
C GLY A 96 -13.59 15.60 12.71
N ARG A 97 -13.89 14.41 12.19
CA ARG A 97 -13.94 13.15 12.95
C ARG A 97 -12.62 12.41 12.84
N PRO A 98 -12.09 11.85 13.95
CA PRO A 98 -10.83 11.12 13.92
C PRO A 98 -10.94 9.83 13.11
N SER A 99 -9.80 9.31 12.66
CA SER A 99 -9.71 7.95 12.13
C SER A 99 -10.09 6.92 13.19
N GLN A 100 -10.74 5.84 12.76
CA GLN A 100 -11.06 4.68 13.59
C GLN A 100 -9.88 3.71 13.67
N SER A 101 -9.18 3.54 12.55
CA SER A 101 -8.02 2.65 12.43
C SER A 101 -7.19 3.03 11.20
N PHE A 102 -5.99 2.48 11.15
CA PHE A 102 -5.16 2.49 9.95
C PHE A 102 -4.37 1.19 9.82
N THR A 103 -3.95 0.88 8.60
CA THR A 103 -3.02 -0.21 8.29
C THR A 103 -1.92 0.33 7.38
N LEU A 104 -0.66 0.19 7.80
CA LEU A 104 0.48 0.47 6.92
C LEU A 104 0.59 -0.67 5.90
N LEU A 105 0.45 -0.34 4.62
CA LEU A 105 0.61 -1.29 3.52
C LEU A 105 2.06 -1.40 3.08
N SER A 106 2.75 -0.27 3.03
CA SER A 106 4.15 -0.16 2.62
C SER A 106 4.85 0.89 3.47
N ASN A 107 6.10 0.61 3.83
CA ASN A 107 6.96 1.56 4.53
C ASN A 107 8.39 1.34 4.05
N ALA A 108 8.86 2.23 3.18
CA ALA A 108 10.25 2.22 2.73
C ALA A 108 11.17 2.46 3.93
N ALA A 109 12.31 1.76 3.98
CA ALA A 109 13.26 1.89 5.09
C ALA A 109 13.62 3.37 5.33
N GLY A 110 13.39 3.85 6.56
CA GLY A 110 13.59 5.25 6.94
C GLY A 110 12.38 6.17 6.72
N GLY A 111 11.21 5.64 6.34
CA GLY A 111 9.97 6.42 6.26
C GLY A 111 9.91 7.43 5.11
N HIS A 112 10.77 7.27 4.11
CA HIS A 112 10.80 8.14 2.93
C HIS A 112 9.55 8.05 2.06
N HIS A 113 8.90 6.89 2.08
CA HIS A 113 7.65 6.64 1.40
C HIS A 113 6.82 5.66 2.25
N VAL A 114 5.57 6.02 2.47
CA VAL A 114 4.63 5.29 3.32
C VAL A 114 3.30 5.21 2.59
N GLU A 115 2.74 4.03 2.52
CA GLU A 115 1.37 3.82 2.04
C GLU A 115 0.53 3.27 3.18
N ALA A 116 -0.65 3.86 3.39
CA ALA A 116 -1.54 3.46 4.46
C ALA A 116 -3.01 3.49 4.03
N GLU A 117 -3.78 2.50 4.48
CA GLU A 117 -5.23 2.58 4.48
C GLU A 117 -5.68 3.19 5.81
N VAL A 118 -6.52 4.21 5.76
CA VAL A 118 -7.08 4.88 6.93
C VAL A 118 -8.60 4.82 6.87
N VAL A 119 -9.21 4.32 7.94
CA VAL A 119 -10.65 4.08 8.03
C VAL A 119 -11.29 5.15 8.91
N PHE A 120 -12.41 5.69 8.45
CA PHE A 120 -13.23 6.70 9.13
C PHE A 120 -14.69 6.23 9.21
N GLU A 121 -15.45 6.80 10.13
CA GLU A 121 -16.91 6.71 10.06
C GLU A 121 -17.42 7.24 8.72
N LYS A 122 -18.54 6.69 8.23
CA LYS A 122 -19.21 7.24 7.05
C LYS A 122 -19.52 8.72 7.27
N THR A 123 -19.14 9.55 6.30
CA THR A 123 -19.46 10.97 6.26
C THR A 123 -20.11 11.35 4.93
N THR A 124 -20.81 12.48 4.94
CA THR A 124 -21.39 13.14 3.77
C THR A 124 -20.50 14.27 3.24
N GLU A 125 -19.48 14.70 3.99
CA GLU A 125 -18.58 15.80 3.62
C GLU A 125 -17.14 15.32 3.39
N GLY A 126 -16.54 15.76 2.29
CA GLY A 126 -15.21 15.33 1.84
C GLY A 126 -14.10 16.25 2.29
N ILE A 127 -14.02 16.61 3.58
CA ILE A 127 -12.93 17.46 4.11
C ILE A 127 -11.96 16.57 4.91
N PHE A 128 -10.81 16.26 4.32
CA PHE A 128 -9.76 15.47 4.95
C PHE A 128 -8.61 16.34 5.44
N VAL A 129 -8.15 16.13 6.67
CA VAL A 129 -7.05 16.86 7.29
C VAL A 129 -6.03 15.89 7.87
N ILE A 130 -4.75 16.15 7.60
CA ILE A 130 -3.64 15.34 8.10
C ILE A 130 -2.44 16.24 8.44
N THR A 131 -1.80 15.97 9.58
CA THR A 131 -0.66 16.75 10.11
C THR A 131 0.54 15.83 10.27
N PRO A 132 1.32 15.60 9.19
CA PRO A 132 2.43 14.66 9.23
C PRO A 132 3.60 15.10 10.12
N ALA A 133 3.82 16.42 10.26
CA ALA A 133 4.86 16.98 11.11
C ALA A 133 4.35 18.24 11.83
N GLU A 134 5.05 18.66 12.89
CA GLU A 134 4.70 19.88 13.61
C GLU A 134 4.71 21.09 12.68
N GLY A 135 3.60 21.83 12.64
CA GLY A 135 3.45 23.01 11.79
C GLY A 135 3.14 22.72 10.31
N ILE A 136 3.08 21.45 9.88
CA ILE A 136 2.74 21.06 8.51
C ILE A 136 1.40 20.35 8.51
N THR A 137 0.38 20.98 7.93
CA THR A 137 -0.98 20.42 7.85
C THR A 137 -1.49 20.53 6.42
N PHE A 138 -2.01 19.42 5.92
CA PHE A 138 -2.67 19.33 4.63
C PHE A 138 -4.17 19.29 4.82
N THR A 139 -4.90 19.97 3.94
CA THR A 139 -6.37 19.97 3.93
C THR A 139 -6.84 19.72 2.52
N PHE A 140 -7.56 18.62 2.33
CA PHE A 140 -8.17 18.24 1.07
C PHE A 140 -9.68 18.44 1.20
N GLU A 141 -10.23 19.30 0.35
CA GLU A 141 -11.65 19.65 0.38
C GLU A 141 -12.36 19.05 -0.84
N ALA A 142 -13.68 18.91 -0.75
CA ALA A 142 -14.55 18.47 -1.85
C ALA A 142 -14.10 17.14 -2.49
N LEU A 143 -13.77 16.16 -1.65
CA LEU A 143 -13.36 14.82 -2.11
C LEU A 143 -14.48 14.05 -2.86
N TRP A 144 -15.74 14.50 -2.78
CA TRP A 144 -16.89 14.02 -3.55
C TRP A 144 -18.00 15.09 -3.62
#